data_AF-A0A498IY44-F1
#
_entry.id   AF-A0A498IY44-F1
#
_cell.length_a   1.000
_cell.length_b   1.000
_cell.length_c   1.000
_cell.angle_alpha   90.00
_cell.angle_beta   90.00
_cell.angle_gamma   90.00
#
_symmetry.space_group_name_H-M   'P 1'
#
loop_
_entity.id
_entity.type
_entity.pdbx_description
1 polymer ?
#
loop_
_entity_poly.entity_id
_entity_poly.type
_entity_poly.pdbx_seq_one_letter_code
_entity_poly.pdbx_strand_id
1 'polypeptide(L)'
;MEDLFSIKSYVYSFGVLMLEIVSCRRNNSFYNAAWGLWKDGAWLQLMDPVVGDSCTENQLIRCINVDLLCVEEDAADRPTMSDVISMLTNESTPLPVPTRPAVFTGRKEVEVMATVCFDLST
;
A
#
# COMPACT_ATOMS: atom_id res chain seq x y z
N MET A 1 -11.26 -5.49 -25.10
CA MET A 1 -11.68 -4.14 -24.64
C MET A 1 -11.89 -4.27 -23.14
N GLU A 2 -10.82 -4.41 -22.36
CA GLU A 2 -10.95 -4.80 -20.95
C GLU A 2 -10.01 -4.04 -20.00
N ASP A 3 -9.45 -2.90 -20.39
CA ASP A 3 -8.14 -2.55 -19.82
C ASP A 3 -8.02 -1.17 -19.16
N LEU A 4 -9.08 -0.66 -18.53
CA LEU A 4 -8.98 0.61 -17.77
C LEU A 4 -9.77 0.66 -16.44
N PHE A 5 -10.84 -0.12 -16.26
CA PHE A 5 -11.71 -0.04 -15.08
C PHE A 5 -12.15 -1.44 -14.60
N SER A 6 -11.24 -2.18 -13.96
CA SER A 6 -11.56 -3.46 -13.31
C SER A 6 -11.52 -3.29 -11.80
N ILE A 7 -12.31 -4.06 -11.06
CA ILE A 7 -12.23 -4.11 -9.59
C ILE A 7 -10.78 -4.34 -9.12
N LYS A 8 -10.00 -5.14 -9.86
CA LYS A 8 -8.58 -5.41 -9.58
C LYS A 8 -7.66 -4.21 -9.82
N SER A 9 -8.03 -3.25 -10.67
CA SER A 9 -7.29 -1.99 -10.82
C SER A 9 -7.63 -1.01 -9.69
N TYR A 10 -8.85 -1.03 -9.15
CA TYR A 10 -9.20 -0.26 -7.95
C TYR A 10 -8.42 -0.75 -6.72
N VAL A 11 -8.28 -2.07 -6.54
CA VAL A 11 -7.46 -2.64 -5.45
C VAL A 11 -6.00 -2.22 -5.59
N TYR A 12 -5.45 -2.25 -6.82
CA TYR A 12 -4.09 -1.79 -7.09
C TYR A 12 -3.90 -0.31 -6.71
N SER A 13 -4.78 0.57 -7.20
CA SER A 13 -4.69 2.02 -6.90
C SER A 13 -4.87 2.31 -5.41
N PHE A 14 -5.70 1.54 -4.70
CA PHE A 14 -5.82 1.63 -3.26
C PHE A 14 -4.49 1.26 -2.56
N GLY A 15 -3.86 0.14 -2.92
CA GLY A 15 -2.59 -0.27 -2.34
C GLY A 15 -1.47 0.75 -2.57
N VAL A 16 -1.38 1.32 -3.79
CA VAL A 16 -0.42 2.40 -4.07
C VAL A 16 -0.67 3.61 -3.17
N LEU A 17 -1.93 4.06 -3.07
CA LEU A 17 -2.28 5.21 -2.26
C LEU A 17 -1.96 5.00 -0.77
N MET A 18 -2.25 3.81 -0.24
CA MET A 18 -1.94 3.48 1.16
C MET A 18 -0.43 3.47 1.44
N LEU A 19 0.38 2.90 0.54
CA LEU A 19 1.85 2.96 0.64
C LEU A 19 2.38 4.39 0.59
N GLU A 20 1.79 5.27 -0.23
CA GLU A 20 2.13 6.69 -0.27
C GLU A 20 1.76 7.41 1.03
N ILE A 21 0.61 7.09 1.63
CA ILE A 21 0.17 7.65 2.93
C ILE A 21 1.11 7.21 4.05
N VAL A 22 1.39 5.91 4.15
CA VAL A 22 2.26 5.34 5.21
C VAL A 22 3.66 5.96 5.18
N SER A 23 4.15 6.29 3.98
CA SER A 23 5.49 6.82 3.78
C SER A 23 5.58 8.33 3.67
N CYS A 24 4.43 9.01 3.56
CA CYS A 24 4.31 10.41 3.16
C CYS A 24 5.18 10.78 1.94
N ARG A 25 5.43 9.83 1.02
CA ARG A 25 6.29 10.03 -0.16
C ARG A 25 5.55 9.70 -1.44
N ARG A 26 5.37 10.70 -2.29
CA ARG A 26 4.84 10.53 -3.65
C ARG A 26 5.99 10.26 -4.60
N ASN A 27 6.23 8.99 -4.97
CA ASN A 27 7.27 8.67 -5.95
C ASN A 27 6.95 7.39 -6.72
N ASN A 28 7.03 7.47 -8.06
CA ASN A 28 6.79 6.36 -8.99
C ASN A 28 7.80 5.21 -8.90
N SER A 29 8.81 5.29 -8.05
CA SER A 29 9.70 4.16 -7.73
C SER A 29 9.62 3.73 -6.27
N PHE A 30 8.71 4.32 -5.48
CA PHE A 30 8.59 4.04 -4.06
C PHE A 30 8.13 2.61 -3.79
N TYR A 31 7.24 2.04 -4.60
CA TYR A 31 6.79 0.65 -4.43
C TYR A 31 7.95 -0.36 -4.50
N ASN A 32 8.96 -0.13 -5.35
CA ASN A 32 10.15 -0.98 -5.41
C ASN A 32 11.00 -0.85 -4.14
N ALA A 33 11.07 0.36 -3.58
CA ALA A 33 11.76 0.62 -2.32
C ALA A 33 11.00 0.00 -1.12
N ALA A 34 9.67 0.12 -1.11
CA ALA A 34 8.78 -0.50 -0.14
C ALA A 34 8.92 -2.02 -0.13
N TRP A 35 8.92 -2.63 -1.31
CA TRP A 35 9.17 -4.05 -1.47
C TRP A 35 10.57 -4.47 -0.99
N GLY A 36 11.60 -3.69 -1.34
CA GLY A 36 12.97 -3.94 -0.88
C GLY A 36 13.08 -3.92 0.64
N LEU A 37 12.58 -2.86 1.27
CA LEU A 37 12.60 -2.69 2.71
C LEU A 37 11.73 -3.74 3.43
N TRP A 38 10.60 -4.12 2.84
CA TRP A 38 9.77 -5.20 3.37
C TRP A 38 10.50 -6.55 3.38
N LYS A 39 11.18 -6.91 2.28
CA LYS A 39 12.00 -8.14 2.21
C LYS A 39 13.14 -8.17 3.23
N ASP A 40 13.71 -7.00 3.51
CA ASP A 40 14.82 -6.86 4.47
C ASP A 40 14.34 -6.78 5.92
N GLY A 41 13.02 -6.87 6.16
CA GLY A 41 12.42 -6.72 7.49
C GLY A 41 12.54 -5.29 8.06
N ALA A 42 12.82 -4.31 7.20
CA ALA A 42 13.05 -2.91 7.54
C ALA A 42 11.80 -2.04 7.33
N TRP A 43 10.61 -2.57 7.64
CA TRP A 43 9.32 -1.90 7.45
C TRP A 43 9.23 -0.53 8.16
N LEU A 44 9.87 -0.39 9.33
CA LEU A 44 9.89 0.88 10.07
C LEU A 44 10.56 2.02 9.29
N GLN A 45 11.46 1.71 8.37
CA GLN A 45 12.10 2.73 7.52
C GLN A 45 11.15 3.28 6.44
N LEU A 46 10.03 2.60 6.20
CA LEU A 46 8.97 3.10 5.33
C LEU A 46 8.07 4.11 6.02
N MET A 47 8.10 4.19 7.35
CA MET A 47 7.16 4.97 8.12
C MET A 47 7.55 6.45 8.11
N ASP A 48 6.59 7.31 7.79
CA ASP A 48 6.71 8.71 8.13
C ASP A 48 6.51 8.91 9.65
N PRO A 49 7.37 9.72 10.32
CA PRO A 49 7.24 9.97 11.75
C PRO A 49 5.85 10.45 12.20
N VAL A 50 5.12 11.18 11.35
CA VAL A 50 3.78 11.70 11.65
C VAL A 50 2.74 10.57 11.70
N VAL A 51 2.92 9.51 10.91
CA VAL A 51 2.01 8.35 10.88
C VAL A 51 2.26 7.42 12.08
N GLY A 52 3.51 7.36 12.55
CA GLY A 52 3.92 6.49 13.66
C GLY A 52 3.20 6.71 14.99
N ASP A 53 2.74 7.94 15.24
CA ASP A 53 2.04 8.26 16.48
C ASP A 53 0.57 7.83 16.47
N SER A 54 0.04 7.41 15.31
CA SER A 54 -1.40 7.11 15.13
C SER A 54 -1.75 5.62 15.16
N CYS A 55 -0.77 4.72 15.07
CA CYS A 55 -1.01 3.28 14.99
C CYS A 55 0.08 2.47 15.71
N THR A 56 -0.24 1.22 16.06
CA THR A 56 0.77 0.31 16.64
C THR A 56 1.68 -0.26 15.54
N GLU A 57 2.91 -0.64 15.90
CA GLU A 57 3.84 -1.28 14.96
C GLU A 57 3.23 -2.51 14.28
N ASN A 58 2.50 -3.36 15.01
CA ASN A 58 1.85 -4.54 14.43
C ASN A 58 0.77 -4.18 13.41
N GLN A 59 -0.04 -3.16 13.69
CA GLN A 59 -1.05 -2.67 12.74
C GLN A 59 -0.40 -2.09 11.49
N LEU A 60 0.73 -1.40 11.65
CA LEU A 60 1.49 -0.84 10.54
C LEU A 60 2.11 -1.94 9.66
N ILE A 61 2.81 -2.91 10.26
CA ILE A 61 3.39 -4.05 9.54
C ILE A 61 2.29 -4.76 8.75
N ARG A 62 1.14 -4.95 9.38
CA ARG A 62 -0.03 -5.59 8.79
C ARG A 62 -0.58 -4.77 7.62
N CYS A 63 -0.70 -3.45 7.78
CA CYS A 63 -1.11 -2.54 6.71
C CYS A 63 -0.18 -2.65 5.51
N ILE A 64 1.12 -2.46 5.73
CA ILE A 64 2.14 -2.55 4.66
C ILE A 64 2.07 -3.90 3.95
N ASN A 65 1.88 -5.00 4.68
CA ASN A 65 1.76 -6.32 4.09
C ASN A 65 0.51 -6.46 3.20
N VAL A 66 -0.65 -5.97 3.67
CA VAL A 66 -1.89 -5.96 2.88
C VAL A 66 -1.78 -5.04 1.67
N ASP A 67 -1.13 -3.89 1.81
CA ASP A 67 -0.94 -2.93 0.72
C ASP A 67 -0.02 -3.51 -0.37
N LEU A 68 1.02 -4.25 0.02
CA LEU A 68 1.87 -5.00 -0.90
C LEU A 68 1.10 -6.09 -1.65
N LEU A 69 0.19 -6.81 -0.99
CA LEU A 69 -0.71 -7.78 -1.64
C LEU A 69 -1.66 -7.09 -2.63
N CYS A 70 -2.09 -5.86 -2.35
CA CYS A 70 -2.94 -5.09 -3.25
C CYS A 70 -2.21 -4.69 -4.55
N VAL A 71 -0.88 -4.55 -4.50
CA VAL A 71 -0.06 -4.13 -5.65
C VAL A 71 0.66 -5.28 -6.36
N GLU A 72 0.26 -6.54 -6.14
CA GLU A 72 0.81 -7.70 -6.85
C GLU A 72 0.79 -7.52 -8.37
N GLU A 73 1.85 -8.02 -9.00
CA GLU A 73 2.05 -7.99 -10.45
C GLU A 73 0.88 -8.66 -11.18
N ASP A 74 0.53 -9.88 -10.76
CA ASP A 74 -0.65 -10.57 -11.28
C ASP A 74 -1.93 -10.02 -10.63
N ALA A 75 -2.88 -9.60 -11.47
CA ALA A 75 -4.19 -9.15 -11.01
C ALA A 75 -5.00 -10.27 -10.34
N ALA A 76 -4.73 -11.54 -10.67
CA ALA A 76 -5.38 -12.69 -10.04
C ALA A 76 -5.04 -12.78 -8.56
N ASP A 77 -3.79 -12.47 -8.18
CA ASP A 77 -3.25 -12.61 -6.83
C ASP A 77 -3.67 -11.47 -5.89
N ARG A 78 -4.13 -10.33 -6.44
CA ARG A 78 -4.63 -9.22 -5.62
C ARG A 78 -5.86 -9.64 -4.81
N PRO A 79 -5.96 -9.31 -3.51
CA PRO A 79 -7.13 -9.60 -2.70
C PRO A 79 -8.39 -8.90 -3.22
N THR A 80 -9.58 -9.34 -2.80
CA THR A 80 -10.79 -8.53 -2.98
C THR A 80 -10.82 -7.42 -1.94
N MET A 81 -11.57 -6.33 -2.17
CA MET A 81 -11.72 -5.28 -1.15
C MET A 81 -12.30 -5.79 0.17
N SER A 82 -13.14 -6.84 0.14
CA SER A 82 -13.63 -7.49 1.36
C SER A 82 -12.50 -8.21 2.11
N ASP A 83 -11.60 -8.87 1.38
CA ASP A 83 -10.43 -9.51 1.97
C ASP A 83 -9.50 -8.47 2.57
N VAL A 84 -9.26 -7.35 1.88
CA VAL A 84 -8.46 -6.22 2.39
C VAL A 84 -9.01 -5.74 3.74
N ILE A 85 -10.31 -5.46 3.83
CA ILE A 85 -10.93 -5.00 5.08
C ILE A 85 -10.83 -6.07 6.16
N SER A 86 -11.11 -7.33 5.84
CA SER A 86 -11.01 -8.44 6.79
C SER A 86 -9.58 -8.64 7.31
N MET A 87 -8.60 -8.56 6.40
CA MET A 87 -7.19 -8.65 6.69
C MET A 87 -6.74 -7.49 7.58
N LEU A 88 -7.18 -6.26 7.35
CA LEU A 88 -6.79 -5.11 8.18
C LEU A 88 -7.45 -5.12 9.57
N THR A 89 -8.71 -5.53 9.67
CA THR A 89 -9.49 -5.46 10.91
C THR A 89 -9.28 -6.64 11.86
N ASN A 90 -8.89 -7.81 11.34
CA ASN A 90 -8.71 -9.00 12.16
C ASN A 90 -7.22 -9.32 12.35
N GLU A 91 -6.64 -8.84 13.45
CA GLU A 91 -5.23 -9.04 13.79
C GLU A 91 -4.79 -10.50 13.92
N SER A 92 -5.73 -11.44 14.08
CA SER A 92 -5.43 -12.88 14.20
C SER A 92 -5.39 -13.62 12.85
N THR A 93 -5.88 -13.00 11.76
CA THR A 93 -5.88 -13.65 10.45
C THR A 93 -4.45 -13.74 9.92
N PRO A 94 -3.95 -14.93 9.55
CA PRO A 94 -2.66 -15.08 8.88
C PRO A 94 -2.72 -14.44 7.50
N LEU A 95 -1.70 -13.67 7.15
CA LEU A 95 -1.60 -13.02 5.85
C LEU A 95 -0.70 -13.82 4.91
N PRO A 96 -1.04 -13.90 3.60
CA PRO A 96 -0.12 -14.42 2.62
C PRO A 96 1.13 -13.52 2.52
N VAL A 97 2.21 -14.13 2.04
CA VAL A 97 3.49 -13.46 1.81
C VAL A 97 3.40 -12.81 0.43
N PRO A 98 3.52 -11.48 0.31
CA PRO A 98 3.56 -10.82 -0.98
C PRO A 98 4.76 -11.30 -1.79
N THR A 99 4.64 -11.28 -3.12
CA THR A 99 5.62 -11.92 -4.01
C THR A 99 6.41 -10.94 -4.86
N ARG A 100 5.74 -10.17 -5.73
CA ARG A 100 6.38 -9.14 -6.54
C ARG A 100 5.34 -8.07 -6.90
N PRO A 101 5.59 -6.81 -6.55
CA PRO A 101 4.72 -5.72 -6.98
C PRO A 101 4.75 -5.57 -8.50
N ALA A 102 3.62 -5.16 -9.09
CA ALA A 102 3.56 -4.76 -10.49
C ALA A 102 4.51 -3.57 -10.71
N VAL A 103 5.43 -3.69 -11.67
CA VAL A 103 6.29 -2.56 -12.05
C VAL A 103 5.48 -1.60 -12.92
N PHE A 104 5.21 -0.41 -12.42
CA PHE A 104 4.53 0.62 -13.19
C PHE A 104 5.50 1.32 -14.14
N THR A 105 5.72 0.76 -15.34
CA THR A 105 6.42 1.48 -16.42
C THR A 105 5.48 2.47 -17.12
N GLY A 106 5.27 3.62 -16.48
CA GLY A 106 4.86 4.88 -17.10
C GLY A 106 3.38 5.05 -17.46
N ARG A 107 2.76 6.08 -16.88
CA ARG A 107 1.87 7.06 -17.54
C ARG A 107 1.76 8.32 -16.65
N LYS A 108 1.57 9.45 -17.33
CA LYS A 108 1.71 10.82 -16.81
C LYS A 108 0.90 11.07 -15.53
N GLU A 109 1.52 11.86 -14.65
CA GLU A 109 0.97 12.42 -13.42
C GLU A 109 -0.48 12.89 -13.64
N VAL A 110 -1.41 12.22 -12.97
CA VAL A 110 -2.62 12.90 -12.51
C VAL A 110 -2.24 13.43 -11.15
N GLU A 111 -2.09 14.74 -11.04
CA GLU A 111 -1.90 15.44 -9.79
C GLU A 111 -3.17 15.26 -8.95
N VAL A 112 -3.25 14.13 -8.24
CA VAL A 112 -4.12 14.02 -7.08
C VAL A 112 -3.49 14.96 -6.07
N MET A 113 -4.17 16.08 -5.80
CA MET A 113 -3.88 16.97 -4.69
C MET A 113 -3.93 16.14 -3.41
N ALA A 114 -2.80 15.52 -3.05
CA ALA A 114 -2.61 14.85 -1.78
C ALA A 114 -2.34 15.92 -0.72
N THR A 115 -3.35 16.75 -0.45
CA THR A 115 -3.46 17.48 0.80
C THR A 115 -4.15 16.55 1.79
N VAL A 116 -3.44 15.49 2.19
CA VAL A 116 -3.76 14.75 3.42
C VAL A 116 -2.45 14.44 4.15
N CYS A 117 -1.60 15.46 4.30
CA CYS A 117 -0.97 15.58 5.61
C CYS A 117 -2.13 15.96 6.54
N PHE A 118 -2.50 15.09 7.46
CA PHE A 118 -3.42 15.45 8.53
C PHE A 118 -2.76 16.59 9.33
N ASP A 119 -3.06 17.83 8.96
CA ASP A 119 -2.89 18.98 9.83
C ASP A 119 -3.96 18.88 10.93
N LEU A 120 -3.75 17.99 11.91
CA LEU A 120 -4.50 18.03 13.17
C LEU A 120 -3.79 19.00 14.12
N SER A 121 -3.83 20.29 13.74
CA SER A 121 -3.81 21.38 14.69
C SER A 121 -5.20 22.01 14.73
N THR A 122 -6.10 21.41 15.51
CA THR A 122 -7.11 22.09 16.35
C THR A 122 -7.70 21.09 17.31
#